data_AF-A0A2E8RI31-F1
#
_entry.id   AF-A0A2E8RI31-F1
#
_cell.length_a   1.000
_cell.length_b   1.000
_cell.length_c   1.000
_cell.angle_alpha   90.00
_cell.angle_beta   90.00
_cell.angle_gamma   90.00
#
_symmetry.space_group_name_H-M   'P 1'
#
loop_
_entity.id
_entity.type
_entity.pdbx_description
1 polymer ?
#
loop_
_entity_poly.entity_id
_entity_poly.type
_entity_poly.pdbx_seq_one_letter_code
_entity_poly.pdbx_strand_id
1 'polypeptide(L)'
;MAITLTKPTVGGSEGTWGNTINTALDDVQNALNGTSGTVAPNLTKITINGTDVTATAAELNALDGVTSTAAELNILDGVTATASELNALDGITSTAAELNLLDGSVSNTVVNSKAVVYGSSGQVQAVTVDLGDWTITQSGSDLKFAYQGTNRLSLSSSGALTAENDVTAFGNA
;
A
#
# COMPACT_ATOMS: atom_id res chain seq x y z
N MET A 1 -25.29 15.52 25.17
CA MET A 1 -26.64 15.73 25.73
C MET A 1 -26.46 16.33 27.12
N ALA A 2 -27.18 17.38 27.48
CA ALA A 2 -27.15 17.89 28.85
C ALA A 2 -28.09 17.08 29.75
N ILE A 3 -27.57 16.55 30.85
CA ILE A 3 -28.34 15.98 31.94
C ILE A 3 -28.88 17.14 32.77
N THR A 4 -30.17 17.09 33.10
CA THR A 4 -30.84 18.05 33.98
C THR A 4 -31.43 17.31 35.17
N LEU A 5 -31.07 17.72 36.39
CA LEU A 5 -31.64 17.21 37.63
C LEU A 5 -32.74 18.15 38.13
N THR A 6 -33.96 17.64 38.28
CA THR A 6 -35.06 18.41 38.87
C THR A 6 -34.78 18.64 40.36
N LYS A 7 -34.43 19.88 40.70
CA LYS A 7 -34.19 20.31 42.09
C LYS A 7 -35.47 20.25 42.93
N PRO A 8 -35.40 19.90 44.23
CA PRO A 8 -36.53 20.01 45.14
C PRO A 8 -36.95 21.48 45.34
N THR A 9 -38.26 21.72 45.32
CA THR A 9 -38.83 23.01 45.75
C THR A 9 -38.74 23.11 47.27
N VAL A 10 -37.73 23.81 47.77
CA VAL A 10 -37.52 24.04 49.21
C VAL A 10 -38.34 25.22 49.71
N GLY A 11 -38.93 25.11 50.90
CA GLY A 11 -39.71 26.19 51.50
C GLY A 11 -38.84 27.40 51.84
N GLY A 12 -39.36 28.62 51.66
CA GLY A 12 -38.63 29.89 51.75
C GLY A 12 -38.04 30.28 53.12
N SER A 13 -37.93 29.34 54.07
CA SER A 13 -37.22 29.52 55.35
C SER A 13 -36.51 28.24 55.84
N GLU A 14 -36.46 27.16 55.07
CA GLU A 14 -35.89 25.86 55.51
C GLU A 14 -34.35 25.77 55.38
N GLY A 15 -33.69 26.85 55.82
CA GLY A 15 -32.29 26.88 56.23
C GLY A 15 -31.22 26.64 55.16
N THR A 16 -29.97 26.62 55.62
CA THR A 16 -28.78 26.38 54.79
C THR A 16 -28.89 25.10 53.98
N TRP A 17 -29.54 24.06 54.53
CA TRP A 17 -29.74 22.75 53.92
C TRP A 17 -30.40 22.81 52.54
N GLY A 18 -31.46 23.61 52.37
CA GLY A 18 -32.14 23.72 51.07
C GLY A 18 -31.24 24.31 49.99
N ASN A 19 -30.37 25.25 50.36
CA ASN A 19 -29.36 25.80 49.45
C ASN A 19 -28.23 24.77 49.20
N THR A 20 -27.67 24.17 50.25
CA THR A 20 -26.60 23.16 50.15
C THR A 20 -26.99 21.95 49.29
N ILE A 21 -28.23 21.45 49.40
CA ILE A 21 -28.74 20.37 48.56
C ILE A 21 -28.82 20.82 47.10
N ASN A 22 -29.33 22.02 46.84
CA ASN A 22 -29.45 22.55 45.48
C ASN A 22 -28.07 22.83 44.84
N THR A 23 -27.09 23.32 45.62
CA THR A 23 -25.69 23.45 45.19
C THR A 23 -25.05 22.09 44.93
N ALA A 24 -25.24 21.10 45.80
CA ALA A 24 -24.70 19.75 45.58
C ALA A 24 -25.33 19.07 44.34
N LEU A 25 -26.60 19.34 44.04
CA LEU A 25 -27.25 18.91 42.81
C LEU A 25 -26.74 19.67 41.58
N ASP A 26 -26.42 20.97 41.69
CA ASP A 26 -25.70 21.70 40.65
C ASP A 26 -24.31 21.12 40.40
N ASP A 27 -23.53 20.84 41.45
CA ASP A 27 -22.19 20.27 41.34
C ASP A 27 -22.23 18.89 40.66
N VAL A 28 -23.14 17.99 41.08
CA VAL A 28 -23.34 16.69 40.42
C VAL A 28 -23.78 16.86 38.96
N GLN A 29 -24.70 17.77 38.67
CA GLN A 29 -25.16 18.03 37.30
C GLN A 29 -24.04 18.61 36.40
N ASN A 30 -23.28 19.58 36.90
CA ASN A 30 -22.17 20.22 36.20
C ASN A 30 -21.04 19.22 35.95
N ALA A 31 -20.75 18.36 36.92
CA ALA A 31 -19.72 17.34 36.82
C ALA A 31 -20.12 16.22 35.84
N LEU A 32 -21.39 15.78 35.86
CA LEU A 32 -21.94 14.84 34.86
C LEU A 32 -22.01 15.43 33.44
N ASN A 33 -22.19 16.75 33.32
CA ASN A 33 -22.16 17.48 32.04
C ASN A 33 -20.74 17.89 31.59
N GLY A 34 -19.68 17.47 32.30
CA GLY A 34 -18.29 17.85 32.00
C GLY A 34 -18.02 19.35 32.08
N THR A 35 -18.88 20.11 32.76
CA THR A 35 -18.87 21.58 32.84
C THR A 35 -18.14 22.10 34.09
N SER A 36 -17.93 21.24 35.11
CA SER A 36 -17.08 21.53 36.27
C SER A 36 -16.39 20.26 36.76
N GLY A 37 -15.08 20.15 36.51
CA GLY A 37 -14.26 18.98 36.84
C GLY A 37 -14.53 17.76 35.95
N THR A 38 -13.54 16.87 35.86
CA THR A 38 -13.68 15.62 35.11
C THR A 38 -14.28 14.55 36.02
N VAL A 39 -15.58 14.30 35.91
CA VAL A 39 -16.10 12.97 36.28
C VAL A 39 -15.59 12.02 35.20
N ALA A 40 -14.63 11.18 35.57
CA ALA A 40 -14.27 10.00 34.81
C ALA A 40 -15.10 8.83 35.37
N PRO A 41 -16.34 8.59 34.89
CA PRO A 41 -17.11 7.45 35.35
C PRO A 41 -16.36 6.17 34.95
N ASN A 42 -16.15 5.27 35.90
CA ASN A 42 -15.58 3.95 35.61
C ASN A 42 -16.64 3.07 34.93
N LEU A 43 -16.86 3.33 33.64
CA LEU A 43 -17.83 2.65 32.80
C LEU A 43 -17.28 1.28 32.39
N THR A 44 -17.85 0.21 32.95
CA THR A 44 -17.61 -1.17 32.50
C THR A 44 -18.25 -1.48 31.14
N LYS A 45 -19.03 -0.54 30.60
CA LYS A 45 -19.72 -0.64 29.31
C LYS A 45 -20.05 0.76 28.77
N ILE A 46 -19.90 0.96 27.46
CA ILE A 46 -20.36 2.17 26.76
C ILE A 46 -21.46 1.76 25.76
N THR A 47 -22.52 2.56 25.65
CA THR A 47 -23.62 2.34 24.71
C THR A 47 -23.94 3.64 24.00
N ILE A 48 -23.91 3.64 22.66
CA ILE A 48 -24.11 4.81 21.80
C ILE A 48 -25.38 4.57 20.97
N ASN A 49 -26.37 5.47 21.10
CA ASN A 49 -27.66 5.39 20.41
C ASN A 49 -28.41 4.04 20.56
N GLY A 50 -28.17 3.33 21.67
CA GLY A 50 -28.74 2.00 21.95
C GLY A 50 -27.89 0.82 21.48
N THR A 51 -26.82 1.05 20.72
CA THR A 51 -25.83 0.04 20.32
C THR A 51 -24.69 -0.01 21.33
N ASP A 52 -24.32 -1.20 21.79
CA ASP A 52 -23.20 -1.37 22.71
C ASP A 52 -21.85 -1.26 21.99
N VAL A 53 -20.91 -0.54 22.59
CA VAL A 53 -19.51 -0.53 22.16
C VAL A 53 -18.83 -1.76 22.75
N THR A 54 -18.43 -2.69 21.88
CA THR A 54 -17.78 -3.96 22.27
C THR A 54 -16.26 -3.85 22.41
N ALA A 55 -15.65 -2.81 21.83
CA ALA A 55 -14.23 -2.54 21.92
C ALA A 55 -13.81 -2.18 23.36
N THR A 56 -12.67 -2.71 23.79
CA THR A 56 -12.04 -2.35 25.06
C THR A 56 -11.49 -0.93 25.04
N ALA A 57 -11.20 -0.37 26.21
CA ALA A 57 -10.51 0.92 26.32
C ALA A 57 -9.14 0.95 25.62
N ALA A 58 -8.45 -0.19 25.49
CA ALA A 58 -7.19 -0.28 24.76
C ALA A 58 -7.39 -0.16 23.24
N GLU A 59 -8.39 -0.84 22.69
CA GLU A 59 -8.74 -0.76 21.26
C GLU A 59 -9.31 0.61 20.89
N LEU A 60 -10.11 1.23 21.79
CA LEU A 60 -10.59 2.61 21.60
C LEU A 60 -9.45 3.63 21.65
N ASN A 61 -8.49 3.48 22.57
CA ASN A 61 -7.33 4.36 22.65
C ASN A 61 -6.34 4.16 21.49
N ALA A 62 -6.38 3.03 20.79
CA ALA A 62 -5.57 2.82 19.58
C ALA A 62 -6.06 3.64 18.36
N LEU A 63 -7.24 4.27 18.46
CA LEU A 63 -7.73 5.26 17.50
C LEU A 63 -7.24 6.69 17.82
N ASP A 64 -6.63 6.93 18.99
CA ASP A 64 -6.01 8.22 19.30
C ASP A 64 -4.79 8.46 18.40
N GLY A 65 -4.72 9.64 17.78
CA GLY A 65 -3.73 9.95 16.75
C GLY A 65 -3.96 9.32 15.37
N VAL A 66 -4.99 8.48 15.15
CA VAL A 66 -5.34 7.98 13.81
C VAL A 66 -5.94 9.11 12.98
N THR A 67 -5.27 9.48 11.89
CA THR A 67 -5.68 10.57 10.99
C THR A 67 -6.63 10.12 9.87
N SER A 68 -6.82 8.80 9.69
CA SER A 68 -7.65 8.22 8.63
C SER A 68 -9.13 8.56 8.79
N THR A 69 -9.78 8.93 7.69
CA THR A 69 -11.23 9.06 7.61
C THR A 69 -11.92 7.70 7.68
N ALA A 70 -13.22 7.70 8.00
CA ALA A 70 -14.05 6.50 7.93
C ALA A 70 -14.08 5.88 6.51
N ALA A 71 -13.87 6.66 5.45
CA ALA A 71 -13.78 6.13 4.09
C ALA A 71 -12.50 5.32 3.86
N GLU A 72 -11.34 5.81 4.36
CA GLU A 72 -10.07 5.10 4.28
C GLU A 72 -10.06 3.85 5.16
N LEU A 73 -10.62 3.92 6.37
CA LEU A 73 -10.78 2.74 7.24
C LEU A 73 -11.70 1.68 6.60
N ASN A 74 -12.79 2.08 5.96
CA ASN A 74 -13.68 1.16 5.24
C ASN A 74 -13.06 0.57 3.95
N ILE A 75 -11.96 1.12 3.43
CA ILE A 75 -11.17 0.52 2.33
C ILE A 75 -10.23 -0.58 2.86
N LEU A 76 -9.86 -0.52 4.14
CA LEU A 76 -9.09 -1.57 4.82
C LEU A 76 -9.97 -2.72 5.34
N ASP A 77 -11.30 -2.55 5.39
CA ASP A 77 -12.22 -3.65 5.71
C ASP A 77 -12.14 -4.75 4.64
N GLY A 78 -11.86 -5.98 5.06
CA GLY A 78 -11.58 -7.11 4.18
C GLY A 78 -10.17 -7.18 3.57
N VAL A 79 -9.25 -6.26 3.91
CA VAL A 79 -7.84 -6.34 3.46
C VAL A 79 -7.06 -7.34 4.31
N THR A 80 -6.68 -8.47 3.71
CA THR A 80 -5.90 -9.55 4.37
C THR A 80 -4.38 -9.30 4.40
N ALA A 81 -3.91 -8.14 3.93
CA ALA A 81 -2.47 -7.84 3.86
C ALA A 81 -1.87 -7.52 5.24
N THR A 82 -0.65 -8.01 5.48
CA THR A 82 0.15 -7.65 6.65
C THR A 82 0.74 -6.24 6.52
N ALA A 83 1.13 -5.65 7.65
CA ALA A 83 1.87 -4.39 7.67
C ALA A 83 3.16 -4.44 6.83
N SER A 84 3.82 -5.60 6.74
CA SER A 84 5.02 -5.79 5.89
C SER A 84 4.70 -5.74 4.40
N GLU A 85 3.54 -6.28 3.98
CA GLU A 85 3.09 -6.22 2.58
C GLU A 85 2.63 -4.81 2.21
N LEU A 86 1.90 -4.12 3.10
CA LEU A 86 1.52 -2.71 2.89
C LEU A 86 2.75 -1.79 2.80
N ASN A 87 3.72 -1.95 3.70
CA ASN A 87 4.97 -1.18 3.67
C ASN A 87 5.84 -1.51 2.44
N ALA A 88 5.67 -2.67 1.80
CA ALA A 88 6.35 -3.00 0.55
C ALA A 88 5.72 -2.33 -0.68
N LEU A 89 4.52 -1.76 -0.55
CA LEU A 89 3.89 -0.91 -1.59
C LEU A 89 4.36 0.55 -1.50
N ASP A 90 4.92 0.99 -0.37
CA ASP A 90 5.47 2.34 -0.24
C ASP A 90 6.64 2.54 -1.21
N GLY A 91 6.63 3.66 -1.93
CA GLY A 91 7.58 3.94 -3.01
C GLY A 91 7.40 3.17 -4.33
N ILE A 92 6.43 2.24 -4.46
CA ILE A 92 6.13 1.62 -5.76
C ILE A 92 5.45 2.66 -6.67
N THR A 93 6.10 3.00 -7.78
CA THR A 93 5.59 3.92 -8.80
C THR A 93 4.82 3.24 -9.94
N SER A 94 4.82 1.90 -9.98
CA SER A 94 4.20 1.13 -11.07
C SER A 94 2.69 1.26 -11.10
N THR A 95 2.16 1.59 -12.27
CA THR A 95 0.72 1.59 -12.54
C THR A 95 0.18 0.16 -12.65
N ALA A 96 -1.14 0.02 -12.50
CA ALA A 96 -1.83 -1.25 -12.79
C ALA A 96 -1.59 -1.74 -14.23
N ALA A 97 -1.36 -0.84 -15.20
CA ALA A 97 -1.05 -1.22 -16.57
C ALA A 97 0.34 -1.90 -16.70
N GLU A 98 1.34 -1.41 -15.97
CA GLU A 98 2.68 -2.01 -15.94
C GLU A 98 2.69 -3.34 -15.17
N LEU A 99 2.00 -3.41 -14.03
CA LEU A 99 1.83 -4.67 -13.29
C LEU A 99 1.07 -5.72 -14.12
N ASN A 100 0.10 -5.30 -14.94
CA ASN A 100 -0.59 -6.18 -15.89
C ASN A 100 0.29 -6.67 -17.06
N LEU A 101 1.50 -6.13 -17.26
CA LEU A 101 2.50 -6.76 -18.14
C LEU A 101 3.24 -7.90 -17.43
N LEU A 102 3.42 -7.81 -16.11
CA LEU A 102 4.09 -8.85 -15.31
C LEU A 102 3.15 -10.00 -14.94
N ASP A 103 1.86 -9.72 -14.72
CA ASP A 103 0.80 -10.73 -14.62
C ASP A 103 0.88 -11.75 -15.77
N GLY A 104 0.86 -13.05 -15.49
CA GLY A 104 0.96 -14.09 -16.51
C GLY A 104 2.28 -14.14 -17.31
N SER A 105 3.28 -13.31 -16.97
CA SER A 105 4.66 -13.53 -17.44
C SER A 105 5.28 -14.74 -16.73
N VAL A 106 6.22 -15.42 -17.39
CA VAL A 106 6.82 -16.67 -16.88
C VAL A 106 8.33 -16.63 -17.11
N SER A 107 9.10 -17.01 -16.08
CA SER A 107 10.57 -17.11 -16.18
C SER A 107 10.97 -18.09 -17.29
N ASN A 108 11.94 -17.68 -18.11
CA ASN A 108 12.37 -18.42 -19.30
C ASN A 108 11.24 -18.64 -20.33
N THR A 109 10.32 -17.69 -20.49
CA THR A 109 9.26 -17.73 -21.51
C THR A 109 8.85 -16.33 -21.95
N VAL A 110 8.80 -16.08 -23.26
CA VAL A 110 8.17 -14.86 -23.80
C VAL A 110 6.68 -15.12 -24.00
N VAL A 111 5.85 -14.34 -23.31
CA VAL A 111 4.38 -14.34 -23.45
C VAL A 111 3.97 -13.08 -24.22
N ASN A 112 3.08 -13.20 -25.21
CA ASN A 112 2.69 -12.07 -26.05
C ASN A 112 2.01 -10.97 -25.23
N SER A 113 2.36 -9.71 -25.52
CA SER A 113 1.86 -8.51 -24.80
C SER A 113 2.12 -8.52 -23.29
N LYS A 114 3.14 -9.25 -22.82
CA LYS A 114 3.59 -9.33 -21.42
C LYS A 114 5.09 -9.07 -21.31
N ALA A 115 5.57 -8.91 -20.08
CA ALA A 115 6.99 -8.72 -19.76
C ALA A 115 7.80 -10.01 -20.01
N VAL A 116 9.10 -9.83 -20.29
CA VAL A 116 10.04 -10.93 -20.52
C VAL A 116 10.88 -11.15 -19.26
N VAL A 117 10.87 -12.37 -18.73
CA VAL A 117 11.59 -12.73 -17.50
C VAL A 117 12.65 -13.80 -17.80
N TYR A 118 13.89 -13.55 -17.37
CA TYR A 118 15.01 -14.48 -17.61
C TYR A 118 14.88 -15.78 -16.81
N GLY A 119 15.55 -16.84 -17.29
CA GLY A 119 15.66 -18.14 -16.62
C GLY A 119 16.72 -18.17 -15.52
N SER A 120 16.79 -19.27 -14.78
CA SER A 120 17.69 -19.46 -13.63
C SER A 120 19.20 -19.47 -13.97
N SER A 121 19.57 -19.47 -15.26
CA SER A 121 20.93 -19.31 -15.76
C SER A 121 21.16 -17.97 -16.47
N GLY A 122 20.24 -17.00 -16.33
CA GLY A 122 20.29 -15.69 -16.99
C GLY A 122 19.87 -15.68 -18.45
N GLN A 123 19.38 -16.81 -18.99
CA GLN A 123 18.96 -16.92 -20.39
C GLN A 123 17.59 -16.27 -20.64
N VAL A 124 17.36 -15.76 -21.86
CA VAL A 124 16.03 -15.35 -22.34
C VAL A 124 15.60 -16.29 -23.46
N GLN A 125 14.60 -17.11 -23.21
CA GLN A 125 14.00 -18.02 -24.20
C GLN A 125 13.03 -17.24 -25.11
N ALA A 126 13.58 -16.43 -26.01
CA ALA A 126 12.79 -15.77 -27.03
C ALA A 126 12.20 -16.81 -28.00
N VAL A 127 10.88 -16.75 -28.22
CA VAL A 127 10.19 -17.59 -29.22
C VAL A 127 10.56 -17.15 -30.64
N THR A 128 10.70 -15.84 -30.84
CA THR A 128 11.28 -15.18 -32.01
C THR A 128 12.06 -13.97 -31.53
N VAL A 129 13.14 -13.61 -32.22
CA VAL A 129 13.82 -12.32 -32.05
C VAL A 129 13.66 -11.56 -33.36
N ASP A 130 12.82 -10.51 -33.34
CA ASP A 130 12.79 -9.56 -34.45
C ASP A 130 13.99 -8.61 -34.30
N LEU A 131 14.79 -8.53 -35.36
CA LEU A 131 15.99 -7.72 -35.48
C LEU A 131 15.92 -6.81 -36.72
N GLY A 132 14.72 -6.69 -37.33
CA GLY A 132 14.53 -6.16 -38.67
C GLY A 132 15.40 -6.92 -39.68
N ASP A 133 16.17 -6.17 -40.46
CA ASP A 133 17.10 -6.70 -41.45
C ASP A 133 18.37 -7.36 -40.87
N TRP A 134 18.67 -7.18 -39.58
CA TRP A 134 19.94 -7.61 -38.98
C TRP A 134 19.86 -8.99 -38.35
N THR A 135 21.01 -9.65 -38.13
CA THR A 135 21.13 -10.82 -37.25
C THR A 135 22.42 -10.75 -36.44
N ILE A 136 22.39 -11.31 -35.22
CA ILE A 136 23.51 -11.42 -34.28
C ILE A 136 23.61 -12.88 -33.86
N THR A 137 24.76 -13.52 -34.06
CA THR A 137 24.87 -14.99 -34.00
C THR A 137 26.23 -15.45 -33.49
N GLN A 138 26.26 -16.34 -32.50
CA GLN A 138 27.51 -17.00 -32.14
C GLN A 138 27.82 -18.12 -33.17
N SER A 139 28.95 -18.02 -33.86
CA SER A 139 29.44 -18.94 -34.88
C SER A 139 30.68 -19.67 -34.36
N GLY A 140 30.49 -20.90 -33.89
CA GLY A 140 31.53 -21.61 -33.15
C GLY A 140 31.82 -20.89 -31.84
N SER A 141 33.05 -20.42 -31.65
CA SER A 141 33.41 -19.53 -30.55
C SER A 141 33.10 -18.06 -30.78
N ASP A 142 32.73 -17.69 -32.00
CA ASP A 142 32.89 -16.33 -32.49
C ASP A 142 31.55 -15.59 -32.47
N LEU A 143 31.49 -14.26 -32.35
CA LEU A 143 30.24 -13.49 -32.46
C LEU A 143 30.16 -12.78 -33.83
N LYS A 144 29.23 -13.24 -34.68
CA LYS A 144 28.93 -12.71 -36.02
C LYS A 144 27.80 -11.67 -35.94
N PHE A 145 27.86 -10.72 -36.87
CA PHE A 145 26.83 -9.69 -37.07
C PHE A 145 26.55 -9.59 -38.57
N ALA A 146 25.29 -9.55 -38.99
CA ALA A 146 24.89 -9.58 -40.40
C ALA A 146 23.73 -8.61 -40.68
N TYR A 147 23.63 -8.10 -41.91
CA TYR A 147 22.59 -7.17 -42.38
C TYR A 147 22.07 -7.59 -43.75
N GLN A 148 20.75 -7.71 -43.89
CA GLN A 148 20.04 -8.32 -45.03
C GLN A 148 20.64 -9.67 -45.43
N GLY A 149 20.85 -10.53 -44.41
CA GLY A 149 21.38 -11.89 -44.56
C GLY A 149 22.89 -12.00 -44.87
N THR A 150 23.58 -10.88 -44.99
CA THR A 150 25.00 -10.80 -45.37
C THR A 150 25.86 -10.60 -44.13
N ASN A 151 26.89 -11.43 -43.88
CA ASN A 151 27.78 -11.24 -42.73
C ASN A 151 28.46 -9.89 -42.88
N ARG A 152 28.48 -9.08 -41.83
CA ARG A 152 29.12 -7.75 -41.84
C ARG A 152 30.35 -7.71 -40.91
N LEU A 153 30.37 -8.54 -39.88
CA LEU A 153 31.41 -8.57 -38.84
C LEU A 153 31.50 -9.94 -38.15
N SER A 154 32.63 -10.23 -37.49
CA SER A 154 32.88 -11.44 -36.69
C SER A 154 33.90 -11.20 -35.58
N LEU A 155 33.87 -11.96 -34.47
CA LEU A 155 34.71 -11.78 -33.26
C LEU A 155 35.06 -13.12 -32.59
N SER A 156 36.29 -13.64 -32.61
CA SER A 156 36.58 -15.04 -32.18
C SER A 156 36.72 -15.33 -30.67
N SER A 157 36.81 -16.63 -30.29
CA SER A 157 37.23 -17.07 -28.92
C SER A 157 38.54 -16.43 -28.50
N SER A 158 39.48 -16.36 -29.43
CA SER A 158 40.78 -15.72 -29.28
C SER A 158 40.72 -14.19 -29.36
N GLY A 159 39.53 -13.60 -29.52
CA GLY A 159 39.27 -12.16 -29.53
C GLY A 159 39.49 -11.46 -30.87
N ALA A 160 39.70 -12.20 -31.96
CA ALA A 160 40.01 -11.61 -33.27
C ALA A 160 38.74 -11.09 -33.95
N LEU A 161 38.64 -9.77 -34.15
CA LEU A 161 37.57 -9.14 -34.92
C LEU A 161 37.91 -9.19 -36.42
N THR A 162 37.06 -9.77 -37.25
CA THR A 162 37.24 -9.83 -38.72
C THR A 162 35.96 -9.38 -39.44
N ALA A 163 36.07 -8.32 -40.25
CA ALA A 163 35.06 -8.00 -41.25
C ALA A 163 35.25 -8.93 -42.46
N GLU A 164 34.17 -9.45 -43.04
CA GLU A 164 34.27 -10.45 -44.12
C GLU A 164 34.30 -9.77 -45.53
N ASN A 165 34.35 -8.44 -45.56
CA ASN A 165 34.65 -7.52 -46.67
C ASN A 165 34.98 -6.12 -46.08
N ASP A 166 34.87 -5.08 -46.90
CA ASP A 166 35.18 -3.67 -46.60
C ASP A 166 34.70 -3.08 -45.25
N VAL A 167 35.35 -1.98 -44.91
CA VAL A 167 34.91 -1.01 -43.91
C VAL A 167 34.66 0.37 -44.58
N THR A 168 33.63 0.44 -45.43
CA THR A 168 32.88 1.68 -45.80
C THR A 168 31.34 1.50 -45.74
N ALA A 169 30.78 0.54 -46.47
CA ALA A 169 30.05 -0.50 -45.76
C ALA A 169 31.18 -1.35 -45.22
N PHE A 170 31.56 -1.35 -43.94
CA PHE A 170 30.71 -1.41 -42.74
C PHE A 170 29.80 -2.62 -42.91
N GLY A 171 30.44 -3.68 -43.45
CA GLY A 171 29.89 -4.98 -43.74
C GLY A 171 29.85 -5.40 -45.21
N ASN A 172 30.40 -6.60 -45.46
CA ASN A 172 29.96 -7.75 -46.28
C ASN A 172 30.84 -8.94 -45.75
N ALA A 173 30.89 -10.20 -46.22
CA ALA A 173 30.44 -10.89 -47.44
C ALA A 173 28.98 -11.32 -47.50
#